data_AF-A0A9D4FQJ8-F1
#
_entry.id   AF-A0A9D4FQJ8-F1
#
_cell.length_a   1.000
_cell.length_b   1.000
_cell.length_c   1.000
_cell.angle_alpha   90.00
_cell.angle_beta   90.00
_cell.angle_gamma   90.00
#
_symmetry.space_group_name_H-M   'P 1'
#
loop_
_entity.id
_entity.type
_entity.pdbx_description
1 polymer ?
#
loop_
_entity_poly.entity_id
_entity_poly.type
_entity_poly.pdbx_seq_one_letter_code
_entity_poly.pdbx_strand_id
1 'polypeptide(L)'
;MVNDLHKELTTLLARLYGDVSSKLKENAAAVSEKCKIVVSGDSNSGMNSVMNTVLGTDILPNSHVLSPGTICCVHTVPSDAEGYFVIQMENGSSERYSYPKEPGTFHGLLCDIMQGKKSQRIQRKTLPL
;
A
#
# COMPACT_ATOMS: atom_id res chain seq x y z
N MET A 1 3.09 -38.71 36.57
CA MET A 1 1.65 -39.07 36.55
C MET A 1 0.73 -37.87 36.32
N VAL A 2 0.61 -36.88 37.23
CA VAL A 2 -0.30 -35.72 37.00
C VAL A 2 0.12 -34.85 35.80
N ASN A 3 1.43 -34.67 35.60
CA ASN A 3 1.96 -33.89 34.47
C ASN A 3 1.79 -34.59 33.11
N ASP A 4 1.72 -35.92 33.09
CA ASP A 4 1.57 -36.70 31.84
C ASP A 4 0.13 -36.61 31.33
N LEU A 5 -0.84 -36.71 32.24
CA LEU A 5 -2.25 -36.54 31.95
C LEU A 5 -2.56 -35.12 31.44
N HIS A 6 -1.90 -34.10 32.01
CA HIS A 6 -2.06 -32.72 31.58
C HIS A 6 -1.52 -32.50 30.15
N LYS A 7 -0.41 -33.15 29.80
CA LYS A 7 0.14 -33.11 28.43
C LYS A 7 -0.79 -33.80 27.43
N GLU A 8 -1.32 -34.97 27.76
CA GLU A 8 -2.26 -35.68 26.90
C GLU A 8 -3.54 -34.89 26.67
N LEU A 9 -4.12 -34.31 27.73
CA LEU A 9 -5.33 -33.49 27.62
C LEU A 9 -5.12 -32.27 26.72
N THR A 10 -3.98 -31.59 26.88
CA THR A 10 -3.63 -30.41 26.07
C THR A 10 -3.41 -30.79 24.60
N THR A 11 -2.80 -31.95 24.35
CA THR A 11 -2.56 -32.46 23.00
C THR A 11 -3.87 -32.87 22.32
N LEU A 12 -4.79 -33.49 23.05
CA LEU A 12 -6.13 -33.84 22.58
C LEU A 12 -6.95 -32.60 22.22
N LEU A 13 -6.92 -31.56 23.06
CA LEU A 13 -7.61 -30.30 22.81
C LEU A 13 -7.06 -29.59 21.57
N ALA A 14 -5.74 -29.52 21.41
CA ALA A 14 -5.11 -28.95 20.22
C ALA A 14 -5.46 -29.74 18.94
N ARG A 15 -5.61 -31.06 19.04
CA ARG A 15 -5.93 -31.94 17.90
C ARG A 15 -7.41 -31.91 17.52
N LEU A 16 -8.32 -31.78 18.50
CA LEU A 16 -9.77 -31.75 18.27
C LEU A 16 -10.24 -30.38 17.78
N TYR A 17 -9.74 -29.30 18.39
CA TYR A 17 -10.20 -27.94 18.08
C TYR A 17 -9.29 -27.22 17.07
N GLY A 18 -8.11 -27.79 16.77
CA GLY A 18 -7.08 -27.12 15.98
C GLY A 18 -6.56 -25.87 16.68
N ASP A 19 -5.65 -25.15 16.02
CA ASP A 19 -5.26 -23.82 16.48
C ASP A 19 -6.38 -22.82 16.16
N VAL A 20 -7.34 -22.74 17.08
CA VAL A 20 -8.47 -21.81 17.07
C VAL A 20 -7.99 -20.37 16.92
N SER A 21 -6.81 -20.03 17.48
CA SER A 21 -6.22 -18.69 17.38
C SER A 21 -5.79 -18.36 15.94
N SER A 22 -5.16 -19.32 15.26
CA SER A 22 -4.78 -19.20 13.85
C SER A 22 -6.00 -19.04 12.94
N LYS A 23 -7.04 -19.86 13.16
CA LYS A 23 -8.31 -19.75 12.41
C LYS A 23 -9.07 -18.45 12.68
N LEU A 24 -9.02 -17.94 13.91
CA LEU A 24 -9.60 -16.63 14.25
C LEU A 24 -8.85 -15.48 13.56
N LYS A 25 -7.51 -15.57 13.44
CA LYS A 25 -6.70 -14.57 12.72
C LYS A 25 -6.96 -14.60 11.21
N GLU A 26 -7.05 -15.79 10.60
CA GLU A 26 -7.43 -15.94 9.19
C GLU A 26 -8.84 -15.40 8.93
N ASN A 27 -9.81 -15.75 9.77
CA ASN A 27 -11.19 -15.28 9.62
C ASN A 27 -11.33 -13.78 9.92
N ALA A 28 -10.58 -13.22 10.88
CA ALA A 28 -10.56 -11.78 11.12
C ALA A 28 -9.95 -11.01 9.94
N ALA A 29 -8.94 -11.58 9.27
CA ALA A 29 -8.38 -11.02 8.04
C ALA A 29 -9.38 -11.08 6.87
N ALA A 30 -10.16 -12.16 6.78
CA ALA A 30 -11.21 -12.32 5.77
C ALA A 30 -12.44 -11.43 6.01
N VAL A 31 -12.79 -11.13 7.27
CA VAL A 31 -13.90 -10.22 7.62
C VAL A 31 -13.50 -8.74 7.47
N SER A 32 -12.20 -8.44 7.40
CA SER A 32 -11.67 -7.10 7.10
C SER A 32 -11.61 -6.82 5.58
N GLU A 33 -12.61 -7.26 4.80
CA GLU A 33 -12.72 -6.85 3.39
C GLU A 33 -13.01 -5.35 3.32
N LYS A 34 -11.93 -4.56 3.25
CA LYS A 34 -11.99 -3.13 2.97
C LYS A 34 -12.76 -2.96 1.65
N CYS A 35 -13.83 -2.18 1.66
CA CYS A 35 -14.53 -1.79 0.45
C CYS A 35 -13.52 -1.19 -0.54
N LYS A 36 -13.38 -1.83 -1.71
CA LYS A 36 -12.48 -1.36 -2.77
C LYS A 36 -13.27 -0.49 -3.73
N ILE A 37 -12.93 0.79 -3.78
CA ILE A 37 -13.47 1.74 -4.76
C ILE A 37 -12.41 1.92 -5.85
N VAL A 38 -12.80 1.71 -7.10
CA VAL A 38 -11.94 1.94 -8.26
C VAL A 38 -12.42 3.20 -8.96
N VAL A 39 -11.51 4.14 -9.18
CA VAL A 39 -11.77 5.35 -9.95
C VAL A 39 -11.01 5.25 -11.27
N SER A 40 -11.76 5.31 -12.37
CA SER A 40 -11.24 5.21 -13.73
C SER A 40 -11.89 6.25 -14.63
N GLY A 41 -11.14 6.72 -15.62
CA GLY A 41 -11.54 7.79 -16.51
C GLY A 41 -10.40 8.15 -17.44
N ASP A 42 -10.70 8.96 -18.44
CA ASP A 42 -9.72 9.37 -19.43
C ASP A 42 -8.59 10.19 -18.79
N SER A 43 -7.45 10.22 -19.46
CA SER A 43 -6.35 11.12 -19.06
C SER A 43 -6.86 12.55 -19.01
N ASN A 44 -6.55 13.28 -17.94
CA ASN A 44 -6.97 14.66 -17.68
C ASN A 44 -8.47 14.87 -17.45
N SER A 45 -9.24 13.81 -17.18
CA SER A 45 -10.66 13.91 -16.80
C SER A 45 -10.91 14.50 -15.40
N GLY A 46 -9.86 14.85 -14.65
CA GLY A 46 -9.97 15.41 -13.31
C GLY A 46 -10.14 14.39 -12.19
N MET A 47 -9.94 13.09 -12.44
CA MET A 47 -10.03 12.04 -11.42
C MET A 47 -9.22 12.34 -10.15
N ASN A 48 -7.99 12.85 -10.31
CA ASN A 48 -7.14 13.18 -9.16
C ASN A 48 -7.74 14.32 -8.32
N SER A 49 -8.32 15.33 -8.97
CA SER A 49 -9.01 16.44 -8.29
C SER A 49 -10.25 15.96 -7.54
N VAL A 50 -11.04 15.07 -8.14
CA VAL A 50 -12.21 14.47 -7.49
C VAL A 50 -11.78 13.65 -6.27
N MET A 51 -10.77 12.80 -6.42
CA MET A 51 -10.24 11.99 -5.33
C MET A 51 -9.68 12.85 -4.20
N ASN A 52 -8.91 13.91 -4.50
CA ASN A 52 -8.40 14.83 -3.47
C ASN A 52 -9.53 15.55 -2.74
N THR A 53 -10.63 15.88 -3.44
CA THR A 53 -11.84 16.44 -2.83
C THR A 53 -12.50 15.44 -1.88
N VAL A 54 -12.64 14.18 -2.29
CA VAL A 54 -13.23 13.11 -1.46
C VAL A 54 -12.36 12.83 -0.24
N LEU A 55 -11.03 12.86 -0.38
CA LEU A 55 -10.08 12.65 0.71
C LEU A 55 -9.93 13.87 1.62
N GLY A 56 -10.40 15.05 1.20
CA GLY A 56 -10.21 16.31 1.92
C GLY A 56 -8.78 16.82 1.94
N THR A 57 -7.89 16.24 1.12
CA THR A 57 -6.44 16.49 1.13
C THR A 57 -5.87 16.36 -0.28
N ASP A 58 -4.94 17.23 -0.65
CA ASP A 58 -4.27 17.23 -1.96
C ASP A 58 -3.12 16.20 -2.01
N ILE A 59 -3.47 14.92 -2.05
CA ILE A 59 -2.51 13.81 -2.06
C ILE A 59 -2.12 13.43 -3.49
N LEU A 60 -3.08 13.32 -4.40
CA LEU A 60 -2.79 12.88 -5.77
C LEU A 60 -2.27 14.05 -6.62
N PRO A 61 -1.19 13.87 -7.39
CA PRO A 61 -0.66 14.93 -8.23
C PRO A 61 -1.66 15.34 -9.32
N ASN A 62 -2.01 16.63 -9.40
CA ASN A 62 -2.90 17.16 -10.44
C ASN A 62 -2.23 17.24 -11.83
N SER A 63 -0.92 16.97 -11.92
CA SER A 63 -0.12 17.16 -13.13
C SER A 63 0.02 15.89 -13.98
N HIS A 64 0.16 16.09 -15.30
CA HIS A 64 0.55 15.11 -16.33
C HIS A 64 1.90 14.37 -16.11
N VAL A 65 2.53 14.50 -14.94
CA VAL A 65 3.90 14.05 -14.65
C VAL A 65 3.98 12.56 -14.35
N LEU A 66 2.91 11.97 -13.80
CA LEU A 66 2.79 10.52 -13.71
C LEU A 66 2.73 9.98 -15.13
N SER A 67 3.68 9.09 -15.49
CA SER A 67 3.56 8.39 -16.76
C SER A 67 2.20 7.68 -16.78
N PRO A 68 1.43 7.76 -17.88
CA PRO A 68 0.22 6.97 -18.01
C PRO A 68 0.59 5.49 -17.77
N GLY A 69 0.07 4.88 -16.69
CA GLY A 69 0.34 3.49 -16.32
C GLY A 69 0.71 3.23 -14.86
N THR A 70 0.92 4.24 -14.02
CA THR A 70 1.10 4.00 -12.57
C THR A 70 -0.25 3.89 -11.87
N ILE A 71 -0.50 2.74 -11.23
CA ILE A 71 -1.67 2.55 -10.38
C ILE A 71 -1.39 3.15 -9.01
N CYS A 72 -2.30 3.98 -8.50
CA CYS A 72 -2.22 4.54 -7.16
C CYS A 72 -3.28 3.91 -6.27
N CYS A 73 -2.86 3.43 -5.09
CA CYS A 73 -3.75 2.89 -4.06
C CYS A 73 -3.68 3.78 -2.83
N VAL A 74 -4.83 4.23 -2.35
CA VAL A 74 -4.95 5.05 -1.14
C VAL A 74 -5.61 4.23 -0.04
N HIS A 75 -5.03 4.26 1.15
CA HIS A 75 -5.55 3.59 2.33
C HIS A 75 -5.64 4.58 3.48
N THR A 76 -6.75 4.55 4.21
CA THR A 76 -6.88 5.29 5.46
C THR A 76 -6.04 4.61 6.55
N VAL A 77 -5.33 5.43 7.32
CA VAL A 77 -4.66 5.02 8.55
C VAL A 77 -5.38 5.66 9.75
N PRO A 78 -5.27 5.09 10.96
CA PRO A 78 -5.77 5.72 12.18
C PRO A 78 -5.26 7.17 12.33
N SER A 79 -6.05 8.04 12.96
CA SER A 79 -5.76 9.48 13.05
C SER A 79 -4.48 9.83 13.80
N ASP A 80 -3.99 8.91 14.63
CA ASP A 80 -2.76 8.99 15.43
C ASP A 80 -1.53 8.41 14.70
N ALA A 81 -1.72 7.78 13.54
CA ALA A 81 -0.64 7.21 12.76
C ALA A 81 -0.02 8.23 11.80
N GLU A 82 1.31 8.23 11.68
CA GLU A 82 1.98 9.01 10.65
C GLU A 82 1.68 8.45 9.25
N GLY A 83 1.28 9.33 8.34
CA GLY A 83 1.10 8.99 6.93
C GLY A 83 2.43 8.56 6.29
N TYR A 84 2.34 7.64 5.34
CA TYR A 84 3.47 7.22 4.53
C TYR A 84 3.00 6.81 3.14
N PHE A 85 3.91 6.79 2.18
CA PHE A 85 3.66 6.22 0.87
C PHE A 85 4.68 5.14 0.55
N VAL A 86 4.27 4.18 -0.27
CA VAL A 86 5.10 3.07 -0.70
C VAL A 86 5.09 3.05 -2.22
N ILE A 87 6.28 3.01 -2.82
CA ILE A 87 6.42 2.82 -4.25
C ILE A 87 6.80 1.36 -4.48
N GLN A 88 5.90 0.61 -5.11
CA GLN A 88 6.19 -0.74 -5.58
C GLN A 88 6.72 -0.66 -7.01
N MET A 89 7.86 -1.30 -7.23
CA MET A 89 8.57 -1.33 -8.51
C MET A 89 8.20 -2.61 -9.28
N GLU A 90 8.37 -2.59 -10.61
CA GLU A 90 8.11 -3.75 -11.48
C GLU A 90 8.97 -4.98 -11.14
N ASN A 91 10.16 -4.79 -10.56
CA ASN A 91 11.05 -5.88 -10.13
C ASN A 91 10.62 -6.54 -8.79
N GLY A 92 9.48 -6.14 -8.23
CA GLY A 92 8.97 -6.60 -6.93
C GLY A 92 9.57 -5.91 -5.70
N SER A 93 10.55 -5.02 -5.86
CA SER A 93 11.08 -4.25 -4.73
C SER A 93 10.11 -3.14 -4.31
N SER A 94 10.17 -2.74 -3.04
CA SER A 94 9.37 -1.63 -2.52
C SER A 94 10.23 -0.65 -1.72
N GLU A 95 9.90 0.64 -1.85
CA GLU A 95 10.54 1.72 -1.12
C GLU A 95 9.47 2.49 -0.35
N ARG A 96 9.70 2.73 0.94
CA ARG A 96 8.77 3.44 1.84
C ARG A 96 9.31 4.82 2.17
N TYR A 97 8.43 5.80 2.16
CA TYR A 97 8.74 7.19 2.44
C TYR A 97 7.73 7.77 3.42
N SER A 98 8.21 8.60 4.35
CA SER A 98 7.34 9.33 5.26
C SER A 98 6.54 10.39 4.49
N TYR A 99 5.25 10.52 4.83
CA TYR A 99 4.42 11.58 4.26
C TYR A 99 4.91 12.92 4.81
N PRO A 100 5.23 13.89 3.95
CA PRO A 100 5.76 15.16 4.43
C PRO A 100 4.64 15.96 5.10
N LYS A 101 4.96 16.60 6.23
CA LYS A 101 3.99 17.30 7.08
C LYS A 101 3.52 18.64 6.48
N GLU A 102 4.23 19.14 5.47
CA GLU A 102 3.95 20.43 4.85
C GLU A 102 3.14 20.27 3.55
N PRO A 103 2.07 21.06 3.33
CA PRO A 103 1.30 21.05 2.08
C PRO A 103 2.20 21.30 0.85
N GLY A 104 1.94 20.60 -0.26
CA GLY A 104 2.64 20.81 -1.54
C GLY A 104 4.01 20.10 -1.69
N THR A 105 4.64 19.66 -0.59
CA THR A 105 5.92 18.93 -0.65
C THR A 105 5.78 17.50 -1.15
N PHE A 106 4.62 16.85 -0.92
CA PHE A 106 4.35 15.50 -1.43
C PHE A 106 4.40 15.44 -2.96
N HIS A 107 3.78 16.42 -3.62
CA HIS A 107 3.76 16.52 -5.07
C HIS A 107 5.19 16.64 -5.64
N GLY A 108 6.00 17.54 -5.06
CA GLY A 108 7.40 17.72 -5.44
C GLY A 108 8.21 16.44 -5.24
N LEU A 109 8.14 15.83 -4.06
CA LEU A 109 8.86 14.60 -3.74
C LEU A 109 8.48 13.44 -4.68
N LEU A 110 7.19 13.26 -4.96
CA LEU A 110 6.72 12.23 -5.87
C LEU A 110 7.22 12.50 -7.31
N CYS A 111 7.19 13.76 -7.75
CA CYS A 111 7.71 14.16 -9.05
C CYS A 111 9.22 13.91 -9.15
N ASP A 112 10.00 14.26 -8.13
CA ASP A 112 11.45 14.06 -8.09
C ASP A 112 11.81 12.58 -8.12
N ILE A 113 11.13 11.73 -7.34
CA ILE A 113 11.36 10.28 -7.34
C ILE A 113 11.02 9.69 -8.71
N MET A 114 9.87 10.07 -9.28
CA MET A 114 9.44 9.55 -10.59
C MET A 114 10.31 10.04 -11.74
N GLN A 115 10.80 11.28 -11.69
CA GLN A 115 11.69 11.86 -12.70
C GLN A 115 13.12 11.33 -12.57
N GLY A 116 13.66 11.22 -11.35
CA GLY A 116 14.97 10.61 -11.09
C GLY A 116 15.06 9.17 -11.60
N LYS A 117 13.98 8.39 -11.48
CA LYS A 117 13.92 7.02 -12.02
C LYS A 117 13.71 6.95 -13.53
N LYS A 118 13.04 7.93 -14.16
CA LYS A 118 12.99 8.05 -15.64
C LYS A 118 14.39 8.22 -16.23
N SER A 119 15.25 9.03 -15.61
CA SER A 119 16.64 9.25 -16.06
C SER A 119 17.49 7.98 -16.03
N GLN A 120 17.32 7.12 -15.03
CA GLN A 120 18.02 5.82 -14.96
C GLN A 120 17.52 4.81 -16.00
N ARG A 121 16.22 4.83 -16.33
CA ARG A 121 15.62 3.95 -17.35
C ARG A 121 16.10 4.32 -18.76
N ILE A 122 16.39 5.60 -19.02
CA ILE A 122 16.95 6.09 -20.29
C ILE A 122 18.42 5.69 -20.41
N GLN A 123 19.23 5.85 -19.36
CA GLN A 123 20.65 5.45 -19.40
C GLN A 123 20.85 3.94 -19.64
N ARG A 124 19.94 3.08 -19.17
CA ARG A 124 19.99 1.63 -19.44
C ARG A 124 19.62 1.26 -20.89
N LYS A 125 18.96 2.14 -21.65
CA LYS A 125 18.59 1.89 -23.05
C LYS A 125 19.64 2.37 -24.05
N THR A 126 20.61 3.18 -23.64
CA THR A 126 21.74 3.57 -24.47
C THR A 126 22.90 2.60 -24.24
N LEU A 127 22.77 1.38 -24.76
CA LEU A 127 23.93 0.54 -25.03
C LEU A 127 24.61 1.07 -26.31
N PRO A 128 25.96 1.15 -26.35
CA PRO A 128 26.66 1.60 -27.55
C PRO A 128 26.44 0.59 -28.69
N LEU A 129 26.25 1.14 -29.90
CA LEU A 129 26.30 0.39 -31.17
C LEU A 129 27.66 -0.26 -31.36
#